data_AF-A0A8T3NGL8-F1
#
_entry.id   AF-A0A8T3NGL8-F1
#
_cell.length_a   1.000
_cell.length_b   1.000
_cell.length_c   1.000
_cell.angle_alpha   90.00
_cell.angle_beta   90.00
_cell.angle_gamma   90.00
#
_symmetry.space_group_name_H-M   'P 1'
#
loop_
_entity.id
_entity.type
_entity.pdbx_description
1 polymer ?
#
loop_
_entity_poly.entity_id
_entity_poly.type
_entity_poly.pdbx_seq_one_letter_code
_entity_poly.pdbx_strand_id
1 'polypeptide(L)'
;MSTDVATAVATVYLPASLVTLFPGAPRRLDVEAATVAALVEALNARWPGMRDRLCAPGPSIRQHINIFVDGERATLTTALSPKSVVHVIPAVSGG
;
A
#
# COMPACT_ATOMS: atom_id res chain seq x y z
N MET A 1 11.13 -22.68 -10.66
CA MET A 1 11.80 -21.36 -10.71
C MET A 1 11.35 -20.58 -9.49
N SER A 2 12.08 -20.68 -8.37
CA SER A 2 11.87 -19.78 -7.23
C SER A 2 12.70 -18.54 -7.50
N THR A 3 12.04 -17.48 -7.95
CA THR A 3 12.65 -16.16 -7.90
C THR A 3 12.64 -15.77 -6.42
N ASP A 4 13.80 -15.75 -5.79
CA ASP A 4 13.98 -15.13 -4.48
C ASP A 4 13.65 -13.65 -4.64
N VAL A 5 12.42 -13.26 -4.31
CA VAL A 5 12.01 -11.86 -4.35
C VAL A 5 12.44 -11.29 -3.01
N ALA A 6 13.64 -10.72 -2.98
CA ALA A 6 14.19 -10.13 -1.76
C ALA A 6 13.18 -9.14 -1.16
N THR A 7 12.71 -9.44 0.04
CA THR A 7 11.73 -8.60 0.73
C THR A 7 12.42 -7.37 1.30
N ALA A 8 11.80 -6.21 1.12
CA ALA A 8 12.31 -4.93 1.59
C ALA A 8 11.42 -4.36 2.69
N VAL A 9 12.02 -3.68 3.67
CA VAL A 9 11.26 -2.89 4.64
C VAL A 9 10.99 -1.51 4.04
N ALA A 10 9.74 -1.23 3.67
CA ALA A 10 9.31 0.06 3.15
C ALA A 10 8.56 0.85 4.22
N THR A 11 8.74 2.17 4.27
CA THR A 11 7.95 3.05 5.13
C THR A 11 6.67 3.44 4.40
N VAL A 12 5.52 3.17 5.03
CA VAL A 12 4.20 3.38 4.45
C VAL A 12 3.46 4.50 5.20
N TYR A 13 2.87 5.41 4.44
CA TYR A 13 2.01 6.47 4.94
C TYR A 13 0.56 6.23 4.51
N LEU A 14 -0.30 5.98 5.50
CA LEU A 14 -1.72 5.75 5.31
C LEU A 14 -2.52 7.05 5.54
N PRO A 15 -3.56 7.32 4.76
CA PRO A 15 -4.37 8.51 4.92
C PRO A 15 -5.26 8.38 6.15
N ALA A 16 -5.58 9.52 6.76
CA ALA A 16 -6.43 9.58 7.96
C ALA A 16 -7.78 8.89 7.73
N SER A 17 -8.38 9.11 6.56
CA SER A 17 -9.66 8.50 6.18
C SER A 17 -9.64 6.97 6.16
N LEU A 18 -8.49 6.37 5.84
CA LEU A 18 -8.33 4.91 5.84
C LEU A 18 -8.13 4.39 7.26
N VAL A 19 -7.18 4.96 8.01
CA VAL A 19 -6.87 4.45 9.37
C VAL A 19 -8.06 4.56 10.33
N THR A 20 -8.95 5.55 10.16
CA THR A 20 -10.20 5.64 10.94
C THR A 20 -11.11 4.42 10.77
N LEU A 21 -11.03 3.71 9.63
CA LEU A 21 -11.81 2.50 9.39
C LEU A 21 -11.19 1.25 10.03
N PHE A 22 -9.94 1.32 10.49
CA PHE A 22 -9.18 0.17 10.99
C PHE A 22 -8.57 0.52 12.36
N PRO A 23 -9.27 0.24 13.47
CA PRO A 23 -8.77 0.50 14.82
C PRO A 23 -7.36 -0.09 15.05
N GLY A 24 -6.46 0.72 15.59
CA GLY A 24 -5.07 0.34 15.84
C GLY A 24 -4.12 0.48 14.64
N ALA A 25 -4.61 0.82 13.44
CA ALA A 25 -3.75 1.13 12.31
C ALA A 25 -3.08 2.51 12.48
N PRO A 26 -1.73 2.60 12.51
CA PRO A 26 -1.05 3.88 12.58
C PRO A 26 -1.03 4.57 11.21
N ARG A 27 -0.84 5.90 11.20
CA ARG A 27 -0.67 6.67 9.96
C ARG A 27 0.66 6.44 9.25
N ARG A 28 1.67 5.99 9.98
CA ARG A 28 3.00 5.65 9.48
C ARG A 28 3.44 4.33 10.09
N LEU A 29 3.96 3.44 9.28
CA LEU A 29 4.49 2.16 9.71
C LEU A 29 5.49 1.61 8.71
N ASP A 30 6.32 0.69 9.19
CA ASP A 30 7.22 -0.07 8.33
C ASP A 30 6.59 -1.43 8.00
N VAL A 31 6.67 -1.80 6.72
CA VAL A 31 6.10 -3.03 6.18
C VAL A 31 7.16 -3.73 5.35
N GLU A 32 7.38 -5.00 5.66
CA GLU A 32 8.21 -5.87 4.85
C GLU A 32 7.41 -6.36 3.64
N ALA A 33 7.82 -5.94 2.44
CA ALA A 33 7.20 -6.32 1.17
C ALA A 33 8.18 -6.15 -0.01
N ALA A 34 8.06 -7.02 -1.02
CA ALA A 34 8.84 -6.91 -2.25
C ALA A 34 8.16 -6.05 -3.33
N THR A 35 6.84 -5.88 -3.25
CA THR A 35 6.02 -5.12 -4.21
C THR A 35 4.87 -4.42 -3.50
N VAL A 36 4.24 -3.46 -4.17
CA VAL A 36 3.00 -2.82 -3.67
C VAL A 36 1.90 -3.85 -3.42
N ALA A 37 1.75 -4.88 -4.26
CA ALA A 37 0.81 -5.98 -4.00
C ALA A 37 1.11 -6.69 -2.67
N ALA A 38 2.37 -7.08 -2.44
CA ALA A 38 2.78 -7.75 -1.21
C ALA A 38 2.58 -6.84 0.02
N LEU A 39 2.83 -5.54 -0.12
CA LEU A 39 2.57 -4.53 0.91
C LEU A 39 1.08 -4.49 1.26
N VAL A 40 0.20 -4.45 0.26
CA VAL A 40 -1.25 -4.45 0.50
C VAL A 40 -1.72 -5.72 1.20
N GLU A 41 -1.21 -6.88 0.80
CA GLU A 41 -1.53 -8.15 1.48
C GLU A 41 -1.01 -8.18 2.92
N ALA A 42 0.20 -7.66 3.18
CA ALA A 42 0.75 -7.54 4.53
C ALA A 42 -0.08 -6.59 5.42
N LEU A 43 -0.54 -5.46 4.86
CA LEU A 43 -1.48 -4.56 5.53
C LEU A 43 -2.81 -5.26 5.83
N ASN A 44 -3.35 -6.02 4.88
CA ASN A 44 -4.60 -6.76 5.05
C ASN A 44 -4.50 -7.87 6.09
N ALA A 45 -3.35 -8.54 6.21
CA ALA A 45 -3.12 -9.54 7.24
C ALA A 45 -3.10 -8.92 8.65
N ARG A 46 -2.58 -7.69 8.79
CA ARG A 46 -2.56 -6.94 10.06
C ARG A 46 -3.92 -6.29 10.38
N TRP A 47 -4.63 -5.81 9.35
CA TRP A 47 -5.94 -5.17 9.44
C TRP A 47 -6.89 -5.74 8.37
N PRO A 48 -7.61 -6.84 8.69
CA PRO A 48 -8.50 -7.50 7.75
C PRO A 48 -9.52 -6.56 7.09
N GLY A 49 -9.59 -6.60 5.76
CA GLY A 49 -10.45 -5.73 4.95
C GLY A 49 -9.74 -4.50 4.38
N MET A 50 -8.47 -4.24 4.76
CA MET A 50 -7.72 -3.10 4.22
C MET A 50 -7.46 -3.24 2.71
N ARG A 51 -7.20 -4.46 2.23
CA ARG A 51 -7.09 -4.74 0.78
C ARG A 51 -8.35 -4.29 0.05
N ASP A 52 -9.53 -4.58 0.58
CA ASP A 52 -10.79 -4.26 -0.08
C ASP A 52 -11.05 -2.75 -0.14
N ARG A 53 -10.38 -1.95 0.69
CA ARG A 53 -10.41 -0.48 0.64
C ARG A 53 -9.39 0.09 -0.35
N LEU A 54 -8.31 -0.63 -0.65
CA LEU A 54 -7.22 -0.17 -1.51
C LEU A 54 -7.32 -0.68 -2.95
N CYS A 55 -7.76 -1.93 -3.11
CA CYS A 55 -7.80 -2.65 -4.39
C CYS A 55 -9.24 -2.95 -4.81
N ALA A 56 -9.45 -3.01 -6.12
CA ALA A 56 -10.65 -3.58 -6.70
C ALA A 56 -10.62 -5.12 -6.55
N PRO A 57 -11.73 -5.84 -6.85
CA PRO A 57 -11.73 -7.30 -6.82
C PRO A 57 -10.68 -7.99 -7.71
N GLY A 58 -10.09 -7.27 -8.69
CA GLY A 58 -9.00 -7.73 -9.55
C GLY A 58 -7.62 -7.18 -9.15
N PRO A 59 -6.58 -7.37 -10.00
CA PRO A 59 -5.21 -6.92 -9.71
C PRO A 59 -5.03 -5.41 -9.99
N SER A 60 -5.94 -4.58 -9.48
CA SER A 60 -5.89 -3.14 -9.68
C SER A 60 -6.19 -2.35 -8.41
N ILE A 61 -5.52 -1.20 -8.28
CA ILE A 61 -5.81 -0.20 -7.25
C ILE A 61 -7.16 0.43 -7.58
N ARG A 62 -8.00 0.70 -6.56
CA ARG A 62 -9.29 1.37 -6.76
C ARG A 62 -9.09 2.76 -7.35
N GLN A 63 -9.98 3.17 -8.26
CA GLN A 63 -9.93 4.50 -8.90
C GLN A 63 -9.84 5.68 -7.93
N HIS A 64 -10.42 5.54 -6.72
CA HIS A 64 -10.41 6.58 -5.70
C HIS A 64 -9.20 6.51 -4.74
N ILE A 65 -8.22 5.64 -5.02
CA ILE A 65 -6.96 5.53 -4.29
C ILE A 65 -5.81 5.71 -5.29
N ASN A 66 -4.83 6.52 -4.89
CA ASN A 66 -3.54 6.60 -5.55
C ASN A 66 -2.47 6.06 -4.61
N ILE A 67 -1.58 5.24 -5.15
CA ILE A 67 -0.37 4.80 -4.43
C ILE A 67 0.82 5.42 -5.15
N PHE A 68 1.71 6.02 -4.38
CA PHE A 68 2.98 6.53 -4.87
C PHE A 68 4.12 5.80 -4.17
N VAL A 69 5.17 5.46 -4.90
CA VAL A 69 6.43 4.91 -4.38
C VAL A 69 7.51 5.90 -4.76
N ASP A 70 8.20 6.44 -3.76
CA ASP A 70 9.33 7.37 -3.95
C ASP A 70 8.97 8.61 -4.81
N GLY A 71 7.72 9.05 -4.70
CA GLY A 71 7.19 10.22 -5.42
C GLY A 71 6.54 9.91 -6.78
N GLU A 72 6.66 8.68 -7.27
CA GLU A 72 6.11 8.27 -8.57
C GLU A 72 4.85 7.42 -8.41
N ARG A 73 3.89 7.57 -9.35
CA ARG A 73 2.64 6.81 -9.31
C ARG A 73 2.94 5.33 -9.53
N ALA A 74 2.48 4.50 -8.61
CA ALA A 74 2.74 3.07 -8.60
C ALA A 74 1.51 2.24 -8.97
N THR A 75 1.76 1.02 -9.43
CA THR A 75 0.77 -0.04 -9.60
C THR A 75 1.04 -1.15 -8.59
N LEU A 76 0.18 -2.16 -8.54
CA LEU A 76 0.39 -3.32 -7.67
C LEU A 76 1.69 -4.10 -8.00
N THR A 77 2.16 -4.02 -9.23
CA THR A 77 3.39 -4.70 -9.67
C THR A 77 4.66 -3.89 -9.43
N THR A 78 4.55 -2.63 -8.98
CA THR A 78 5.72 -1.81 -8.65
C THR A 78 6.52 -2.45 -7.52
N ALA A 79 7.81 -2.67 -7.77
CA ALA A 79 8.75 -3.23 -6.81
C ALA A 79 9.08 -2.21 -5.70
N LEU A 80 9.36 -2.71 -4.50
CA LEU A 80 9.77 -1.92 -3.35
C LEU A 80 11.22 -2.21 -3.01
N SER A 81 11.95 -1.16 -2.61
CA SER A 81 13.30 -1.27 -2.08
C SER A 81 13.32 -1.01 -0.58
N PRO A 82 14.40 -1.38 0.16
CA PRO A 82 14.48 -1.18 1.61
C PRO A 82 14.47 0.29 2.08
N LYS A 83 14.47 1.24 1.14
CA LYS A 83 14.36 2.68 1.42
C LYS A 83 13.10 3.30 0.82
N SER A 84 12.26 2.47 0.18
CA SER A 84 11.09 2.98 -0.52
C SER A 84 10.10 3.57 0.46
N VAL A 85 9.61 4.75 0.10
CA VAL A 85 8.56 5.45 0.82
C VAL A 85 7.27 5.35 0.03
N VAL A 86 6.26 4.73 0.63
CA VAL A 86 4.96 4.48 0.00
C VAL A 86 3.92 5.42 0.58
N HIS A 87 3.28 6.21 -0.29
CA HIS A 87 2.17 7.08 0.10
C HIS A 87 0.86 6.55 -0.48
N VAL A 88 -0.12 6.29 0.39
CA VAL A 88 -1.50 6.01 0.00
C VAL A 88 -2.30 7.30 0.13
N ILE A 89 -2.89 7.76 -0.97
CA ILE A 89 -3.57 9.04 -1.07
C ILE A 89 -4.97 8.81 -1.65
N PRO A 90 -6.06 9.19 -0.96
CA PRO A 90 -7.39 9.21 -1.56
C PRO A 90 -7.38 10.14 -2.77
N ALA A 91 -8.00 9.71 -3.88
CA ALA A 91 -8.21 10.60 -5.00
C ALA A 91 -9.24 11.65 -4.57
N VAL A 92 -8.76 12.84 -4.27
CA VAL A 92 -9.59 14.03 -4.15
C VAL A 92 -9.67 14.61 -5.55
N SER A 93 -10.85 14.60 -6.16
CA SER A 93 -11.14 15.59 -7.21
C SER A 93 -10.97 16.94 -6.52
N GLY A 94 -9.96 17.73 -6.92
CA GLY A 94 -9.88 19.11 -6.50
C GLY A 94 -11.25 19.75 -6.71
N GLY A 95 -11.76 20.39 -5.66
CA GLY A 95 -13.01 21.17 -5.76
C GLY A 95 -12.89 22.29 -6.78
#